data_AF-A0A966J616-F1
#
_entry.id   AF-A0A966J616-F1
#
_cell.length_a   1.000
_cell.length_b   1.000
_cell.length_c   1.000
_cell.angle_alpha   90.00
_cell.angle_beta   90.00
_cell.angle_gamma   90.00
#
_symmetry.space_group_name_H-M   'P 1'
#
loop_
_entity.id
_entity.type
_entity.pdbx_description
1 polymer ?
#
loop_
_entity_poly.entity_id
_entity_poly.type
_entity_poly.pdbx_seq_one_letter_code
_entity_poly.pdbx_strand_id
1 'polypeptide(L)'
;MTTRHDAGAWTVGIACVSEASALLYEQIVFIPNFLLGNPIDARLHFAQLHAITNPGHFHAVVGGILAIGLGVMWRGIRRPSDRAAVRRVATPVLLAGGLSLVAITALNPVLFFAEGEVAPSRLETFVWVWSSVNLLRLLFLATAARHSLGMVCRG
;
A
#
# COMPACT_ATOMS: atom_id res chain seq x y z
N MET A 1 29.48 -2.85 10.81
CA MET A 1 28.40 -3.45 11.63
C MET A 1 27.14 -2.64 11.38
N THR A 2 26.14 -3.22 10.72
CA THR A 2 24.82 -2.57 10.58
C THR A 2 24.19 -2.44 11.96
N THR A 3 23.79 -1.24 12.35
CA THR A 3 23.10 -1.05 13.63
C THR A 3 21.66 -1.56 13.49
N ARG A 4 20.99 -1.89 14.62
CA ARG A 4 19.56 -2.28 14.60
C ARG A 4 18.68 -1.22 13.93
N HIS A 5 19.09 0.05 14.01
CA HIS A 5 18.45 1.17 13.35
C HIS A 5 18.53 1.06 11.81
N ASP A 6 19.69 0.68 11.26
CA ASP A 6 19.91 0.54 9.81
C ASP A 6 19.19 -0.69 9.25
N ALA A 7 19.14 -1.78 10.02
CA ALA A 7 18.37 -2.96 9.66
C ALA A 7 16.88 -2.64 9.51
N GLY A 8 16.30 -1.90 10.47
CA GLY A 8 14.92 -1.45 10.38
C GLY A 8 14.68 -0.54 9.17
N ALA A 9 15.60 0.39 8.90
CA ALA A 9 15.50 1.30 7.75
C ALA A 9 15.57 0.57 6.40
N TRP A 10 16.42 -0.47 6.28
CA TRP A 10 16.44 -1.33 5.10
C TRP A 10 15.13 -2.10 4.93
N THR A 11 14.64 -2.74 6.00
CA THR A 11 13.38 -3.50 5.96
C THR A 11 12.22 -2.63 5.51
N VAL A 12 12.06 -1.43 6.10
CA VAL A 12 10.99 -0.51 5.71
C VAL A 12 11.17 -0.01 4.29
N GLY A 13 12.39 0.35 3.89
CA GLY A 13 12.69 0.82 2.54
C GLY A 13 12.32 -0.20 1.47
N ILE A 14 12.76 -1.45 1.61
CA ILE A 14 12.46 -2.53 0.68
C ILE A 14 10.96 -2.81 0.65
N ALA A 15 10.32 -2.95 1.82
CA ALA A 15 8.89 -3.23 1.90
C ALA A 15 8.04 -2.12 1.25
N CYS A 16 8.43 -0.85 1.41
CA CYS A 16 7.76 0.27 0.74
C CYS A 16 7.87 0.17 -0.79
N VAL A 17 9.04 -0.20 -1.33
CA VAL A 17 9.23 -0.38 -2.77
C VAL A 17 8.43 -1.56 -3.31
N SER A 18 8.42 -2.69 -2.59
CA SER A 18 7.60 -3.85 -2.96
C SER A 18 6.11 -3.52 -2.99
N GLU A 19 5.59 -2.86 -1.96
CA GLU A 19 4.18 -2.43 -1.92
C GLU A 19 3.86 -1.42 -3.04
N ALA A 20 4.72 -0.42 -3.24
CA ALA A 20 4.52 0.57 -4.29
C ALA A 20 4.52 -0.06 -5.69
N SER A 21 5.29 -1.12 -5.91
CA SER A 21 5.34 -1.83 -7.19
C SER A 21 4.02 -2.58 -7.45
N ALA A 22 3.43 -3.19 -6.42
CA ALA A 22 2.12 -3.80 -6.52
C ALA A 22 1.03 -2.75 -6.83
N LEU A 23 1.06 -1.61 -6.14
CA LEU A 23 0.10 -0.51 -6.39
C LEU A 23 0.24 0.07 -7.79
N LEU A 24 1.47 0.19 -8.30
CA LEU A 24 1.72 0.62 -9.67
C LEU A 24 1.13 -0.39 -10.66
N TYR A 25 1.31 -1.69 -10.41
CA TYR A 25 0.69 -2.73 -11.23
C TYR A 25 -0.84 -2.61 -11.25
N GLU A 26 -1.48 -2.37 -10.09
CA GLU A 26 -2.94 -2.15 -10.04
C GLU A 26 -3.37 -0.91 -10.87
N GLN A 27 -2.58 0.17 -10.81
CA GLN A 27 -2.86 1.41 -11.56
C GLN A 27 -2.72 1.29 -13.06
N ILE A 28 -1.78 0.47 -13.55
CA ILE A 28 -1.53 0.34 -14.99
C ILE A 28 -2.31 -0.80 -15.62
N VAL A 29 -2.65 -1.85 -14.84
CA VAL A 29 -3.34 -3.04 -15.36
C VAL A 29 -4.80 -3.05 -14.93
N PHE A 30 -5.09 -3.06 -13.64
CA PHE A 30 -6.47 -3.32 -13.20
C PHE A 30 -7.40 -2.13 -13.38
N ILE A 31 -6.99 -0.94 -12.94
CA ILE A 31 -7.87 0.25 -12.98
C ILE A 31 -8.27 0.62 -14.42
N PRO A 32 -7.37 0.63 -15.42
CA PRO A 32 -7.77 0.89 -16.80
C PRO A 32 -8.75 -0.14 -17.35
N ASN A 33 -8.65 -1.42 -16.96
CA ASN A 33 -9.62 -2.44 -17.37
C ASN A 33 -11.02 -2.19 -16.79
N PHE A 34 -11.12 -1.60 -15.61
CA PHE A 34 -12.40 -1.17 -15.03
C PHE A 34 -12.95 0.12 -15.63
N LEU A 35 -12.10 1.08 -16.00
CA LEU A 35 -12.51 2.39 -16.52
C LEU A 35 -12.79 2.40 -18.03
N LEU A 36 -11.99 1.66 -18.81
CA LEU A 36 -12.06 1.65 -20.28
C LEU A 36 -12.80 0.43 -20.82
N GLY A 37 -12.88 -0.65 -20.03
CA GLY A 37 -13.61 -1.87 -20.36
C GLY A 37 -15.05 -1.85 -19.85
N ASN A 38 -15.75 -2.99 -19.97
CA ASN A 38 -17.04 -3.17 -19.31
C ASN A 38 -16.80 -3.45 -17.81
N PRO A 39 -17.18 -2.53 -16.90
CA PRO A 39 -16.88 -2.67 -15.47
C PRO A 39 -17.59 -3.87 -14.83
N ILE A 40 -18.70 -4.33 -15.40
CA ILE A 40 -19.41 -5.53 -14.94
C ILE A 40 -18.59 -6.78 -15.26
N ASP A 41 -18.12 -6.91 -16.50
CA ASP A 41 -17.31 -8.07 -16.92
C ASP A 41 -15.96 -8.09 -16.20
N ALA A 42 -15.32 -6.93 -16.03
CA ALA A 42 -14.09 -6.80 -15.25
C ALA A 42 -14.29 -7.28 -13.80
N ARG A 43 -15.37 -6.84 -13.14
CA ARG A 43 -15.73 -7.30 -11.80
C ARG A 43 -15.96 -8.81 -11.75
N LEU A 44 -16.70 -9.37 -12.70
CA LEU A 44 -17.01 -10.81 -12.75
C LEU A 44 -15.74 -11.66 -12.93
N HIS A 45 -14.87 -11.29 -13.87
CA HIS A 45 -13.60 -11.98 -14.08
C HIS A 45 -12.69 -11.88 -12.85
N PHE A 46 -12.64 -10.70 -12.22
CA PHE A 46 -11.84 -10.49 -11.03
C PHE A 46 -12.36 -11.34 -9.86
N ALA A 47 -13.68 -11.36 -9.64
CA ALA A 47 -14.32 -12.17 -8.59
C ALA A 47 -14.04 -13.67 -8.74
N GLN A 48 -14.00 -14.19 -9.98
CA GLN A 48 -13.68 -15.60 -10.25
C GLN A 48 -12.23 -15.96 -9.85
N LEU A 49 -11.27 -15.07 -10.10
CA LEU A 49 -9.86 -15.29 -9.76
C LEU A 49 -9.57 -15.01 -8.28
N HIS A 50 -10.40 -14.21 -7.61
CA HIS A 50 -10.18 -13.72 -6.26
C HIS A 50 -10.18 -14.80 -5.17
N ALA A 51 -10.84 -15.95 -5.40
CA ALA A 51 -10.78 -17.10 -4.50
C ALA A 51 -9.34 -17.67 -4.39
N ILE A 52 -8.51 -17.43 -5.41
CA ILE A 52 -7.12 -17.89 -5.49
C ILE A 52 -6.16 -16.71 -5.24
N THR A 53 -6.44 -15.53 -5.81
CA THR A 53 -5.56 -14.35 -5.77
C THR A 53 -6.19 -13.19 -5.00
N ASN A 54 -6.41 -13.37 -3.69
CA ASN A 54 -6.89 -12.28 -2.82
C ASN A 54 -5.76 -11.26 -2.57
N PRO A 55 -5.84 -10.02 -3.10
CA PRO A 55 -4.82 -8.99 -2.92
C PRO A 55 -4.68 -8.58 -1.44
N GLY A 56 -5.70 -8.82 -0.62
CA GLY A 56 -5.63 -8.67 0.84
C GLY A 56 -4.53 -9.51 1.48
N HIS A 57 -4.21 -10.70 0.95
CA HIS A 57 -3.10 -11.51 1.47
C HIS A 57 -1.74 -10.84 1.25
N PHE A 58 -1.53 -10.24 0.07
CA PHE A 58 -0.30 -9.52 -0.22
C PHE A 58 -0.14 -8.30 0.69
N HIS A 59 -1.18 -7.45 0.79
CA HIS A 59 -1.14 -6.26 1.63
C HIS A 59 -0.97 -6.58 3.11
N ALA A 60 -1.57 -7.67 3.61
CA ALA A 60 -1.41 -8.10 5.00
C ALA A 60 0.03 -8.50 5.31
N VAL A 61 0.66 -9.28 4.43
CA VAL A 61 2.06 -9.71 4.60
C VAL A 61 3.00 -8.50 4.57
N VAL A 62 2.89 -7.65 3.55
CA VAL A 62 3.77 -6.49 3.41
C VAL A 62 3.52 -5.46 4.52
N GLY A 63 2.26 -5.24 4.91
CA GLY A 63 1.90 -4.41 6.06
C GLY A 63 2.49 -4.92 7.37
N GLY A 64 2.51 -6.24 7.58
CA GLY A 64 3.19 -6.86 8.73
C GLY A 64 4.70 -6.61 8.73
N ILE A 65 5.36 -6.74 7.59
CA ILE A 65 6.79 -6.44 7.43
C ILE A 65 7.08 -4.97 7.73
N LEU A 66 6.26 -4.05 7.22
CA LEU A 66 6.36 -2.62 7.49
C LEU A 66 6.22 -2.31 9.00
N ALA A 67 5.24 -2.92 9.67
CA ALA A 67 5.02 -2.74 11.10
C ALA A 67 6.22 -3.24 11.92
N ILE A 68 6.76 -4.42 11.59
CA ILE A 68 7.96 -4.97 12.25
C ILE A 68 9.16 -4.06 12.01
N GLY A 69 9.40 -3.65 10.75
CA GLY A 69 10.50 -2.76 10.39
C GLY A 69 10.46 -1.43 11.13
N LEU A 70 9.28 -0.79 11.19
CA LEU A 70 9.08 0.43 11.98
C LEU A 70 9.33 0.20 13.47
N GLY A 71 8.89 -0.92 14.03
CA GLY A 71 9.15 -1.29 15.42
C GLY A 71 10.65 -1.45 15.70
N VAL A 72 11.40 -2.06 14.78
CA VAL A 72 12.86 -2.18 14.86
C VAL A 72 13.53 -0.81 14.77
N MET A 73 13.13 0.05 13.83
CA MET A 73 13.64 1.43 13.74
C MET A 73 13.41 2.20 15.04
N TRP A 74 12.20 2.12 15.60
CA TRP A 74 11.83 2.86 16.80
C TRP A 74 12.62 2.41 18.03
N ARG A 75 12.82 1.09 18.18
CA ARG A 75 13.68 0.52 19.25
C ARG A 75 15.16 0.83 19.06
N GLY A 76 15.59 1.12 17.84
CA GLY A 76 16.96 1.47 17.48
C GLY A 76 17.33 2.93 17.73
N ILE A 77 16.38 3.80 18.07
CA ILE A 77 16.61 5.23 18.31
C ILE A 77 17.56 5.41 19.52
N ARG A 78 18.71 6.04 19.29
CA ARG A 78 19.68 6.34 20.36
C ARG A 78 19.80 7.84 20.64
N ARG A 79 19.60 8.69 19.63
CA ARG A 79 19.70 10.15 19.77
C ARG A 79 18.36 10.83 19.48
N PRO A 80 18.08 12.01 20.07
CA PRO A 80 16.89 12.78 19.75
C PRO A 80 16.77 13.14 18.26
N SER A 81 17.88 13.36 17.57
CA SER A 81 17.94 13.60 16.12
C SER A 81 17.32 12.46 15.30
N ASP A 82 17.47 11.21 15.76
CA ASP A 82 17.02 10.02 15.04
C ASP A 82 15.49 9.93 15.10
N ARG A 83 14.86 10.44 16.17
CA ARG A 83 13.39 10.49 16.28
C ARG A 83 12.73 11.25 15.14
N ALA A 84 13.33 12.37 14.74
CA ALA A 84 12.81 13.16 13.63
C ALA A 84 12.94 12.40 12.30
N ALA A 85 14.06 11.69 12.10
CA ALA A 85 14.27 10.87 10.91
C ALA A 85 13.28 9.70 10.86
N VAL A 86 13.13 8.94 11.94
CA VAL A 86 12.17 7.83 12.02
C VAL A 86 10.73 8.32 11.85
N ARG A 87 10.35 9.50 12.38
CA ARG A 87 9.01 10.08 12.15
C ARG A 87 8.75 10.41 10.67
N ARG A 88 9.74 10.89 9.92
CA ARG A 88 9.63 11.16 8.48
C ARG A 88 9.40 9.90 7.66
N VAL A 89 9.84 8.74 8.16
CA VAL A 89 9.55 7.43 7.55
C VAL A 89 8.19 6.89 8.03
N ALA A 90 7.95 6.91 9.35
CA ALA A 90 6.75 6.31 9.94
C ALA A 90 5.46 7.01 9.50
N THR A 91 5.44 8.34 9.45
CA THR A 91 4.23 9.12 9.11
C THR A 91 3.63 8.71 7.76
N PRO A 92 4.38 8.76 6.63
CA PRO A 92 3.84 8.32 5.36
C PRO A 92 3.46 6.83 5.34
N VAL A 93 4.21 5.94 6.01
CA VAL A 93 3.84 4.51 6.10
C VAL A 93 2.48 4.33 6.79
N LEU A 94 2.25 5.06 7.89
CA LEU A 94 0.99 4.99 8.62
C LEU A 94 -0.17 5.58 7.81
N LEU A 95 0.06 6.68 7.08
CA LEU A 95 -0.95 7.26 6.19
C LEU A 95 -1.30 6.29 5.04
N ALA A 96 -0.31 5.66 4.43
CA ALA A 96 -0.53 4.63 3.42
C ALA A 96 -1.31 3.44 4.01
N GLY A 97 -0.96 2.99 5.22
CA GLY A 97 -1.69 1.93 5.91
C GLY A 97 -3.14 2.30 6.22
N GLY A 98 -3.41 3.53 6.65
CA GLY A 98 -4.78 4.03 6.84
C GLY A 98 -5.59 4.02 5.54
N LEU A 99 -4.99 4.43 4.43
CA LEU A 99 -5.61 4.34 3.12
C LEU A 99 -5.83 2.89 2.65
N SER A 100 -4.92 1.97 2.97
CA SER A 100 -5.12 0.53 2.72
C SER A 100 -6.34 0.01 3.48
N LEU A 101 -6.55 0.43 4.73
CA LEU A 101 -7.74 0.06 5.49
C LEU A 101 -9.02 0.59 4.83
N VAL A 102 -9.01 1.83 4.33
CA VAL A 102 -10.15 2.37 3.55
C VAL A 102 -10.40 1.53 2.30
N ALA A 103 -9.37 1.19 1.54
CA ALA A 103 -9.52 0.34 0.35
C ALA A 103 -10.14 -1.02 0.70
N ILE A 104 -9.60 -1.70 1.72
CA ILE A 104 -10.05 -3.03 2.15
C ILE A 104 -11.49 -3.00 2.69
N THR A 105 -11.85 -1.99 3.48
CA THR A 105 -13.13 -1.99 4.22
C THR A 105 -14.26 -1.25 3.52
N ALA A 106 -13.96 -0.29 2.64
CA ALA A 106 -14.97 0.53 1.97
C ALA A 106 -15.04 0.27 0.46
N LEU A 107 -13.90 0.07 -0.22
CA LEU A 107 -13.87 -0.05 -1.68
C LEU A 107 -14.02 -1.50 -2.14
N ASN A 108 -13.21 -2.40 -1.58
CA ASN A 108 -13.20 -3.81 -1.97
C ASN A 108 -14.57 -4.49 -1.82
N PRO A 109 -15.38 -4.21 -0.77
CA PRO A 109 -16.73 -4.77 -0.68
C PRO A 109 -17.63 -4.41 -1.85
N VAL A 110 -17.48 -3.23 -2.44
CA VAL A 110 -18.31 -2.80 -3.57
C VAL A 110 -17.72 -3.28 -4.90
N LEU A 111 -16.40 -3.13 -5.07
CA LEU A 111 -15.72 -3.45 -6.32
C LEU A 111 -15.60 -4.96 -6.56
N PHE A 112 -15.43 -5.75 -5.50
CA PHE A 112 -15.07 -7.16 -5.60
C PHE A 112 -16.03 -8.11 -4.86
N PHE A 113 -16.67 -7.69 -3.77
CA PHE A 113 -17.44 -8.60 -2.91
C PHE A 113 -18.96 -8.36 -2.84
N ALA A 114 -19.49 -7.39 -3.59
CA ALA A 114 -20.92 -7.11 -3.53
C ALA A 114 -21.69 -8.33 -4.04
N GLU A 115 -22.68 -8.80 -3.29
CA GLU A 115 -23.61 -9.82 -3.76
C GLU A 115 -24.74 -9.12 -4.51
N GLY A 116 -24.86 -9.39 -5.81
CA GLY A 116 -25.91 -8.82 -6.68
C GLY A 116 -25.45 -7.72 -7.65
N GLU A 117 -26.44 -7.16 -8.35
CA GLU A 117 -26.23 -6.11 -9.35
C GLU A 117 -25.83 -4.79 -8.68
N VAL A 118 -24.75 -4.20 -9.17
CA VAL A 118 -24.30 -2.86 -8.77
C VAL A 118 -24.41 -1.98 -10.01
N ALA A 119 -25.10 -0.84 -9.87
CA ALA A 119 -25.27 0.10 -10.98
C ALA A 119 -23.89 0.50 -11.57
N PRO A 120 -23.74 0.54 -12.91
CA PRO A 120 -22.46 0.86 -13.56
C PRO A 120 -21.85 2.20 -13.11
N SER A 121 -22.68 3.25 -12.97
CA SER A 121 -22.26 4.58 -12.51
C SER A 121 -21.68 4.56 -11.09
N ARG A 122 -22.20 3.68 -10.23
CA ARG A 122 -21.66 3.46 -8.88
C ARG A 122 -20.32 2.74 -8.95
N LEU A 123 -20.17 1.74 -9.81
CA LEU A 123 -18.88 1.06 -10.00
C LEU A 123 -17.81 2.04 -10.51
N GLU A 124 -18.12 2.84 -11.53
CA GLU A 124 -17.20 3.84 -12.08
C GLU A 124 -16.72 4.83 -11.01
N THR A 125 -17.64 5.34 -10.19
CA THR A 125 -17.29 6.23 -9.07
C THR A 125 -16.31 5.55 -8.10
N PHE A 126 -16.57 4.30 -7.72
CA PHE A 126 -15.70 3.56 -6.80
C PHE A 126 -14.33 3.24 -7.42
N VAL A 127 -14.26 3.01 -8.73
CA VAL A 127 -12.99 2.79 -9.44
C VAL A 127 -12.14 4.06 -9.45
N TRP A 128 -12.75 5.24 -9.66
CA TRP A 128 -12.03 6.52 -9.56
C TRP A 128 -11.54 6.81 -8.14
N VAL A 129 -12.36 6.52 -7.13
CA VAL A 129 -11.95 6.63 -5.72
C VAL A 129 -10.80 5.65 -5.43
N TRP A 130 -10.89 4.42 -5.91
CA TRP A 130 -9.82 3.42 -5.76
C TRP A 130 -8.52 3.86 -6.43
N SER A 131 -8.58 4.39 -7.65
CA SER A 131 -7.40 4.97 -8.31
C SER A 131 -6.79 6.12 -7.50
N SER A 132 -7.61 7.03 -7.00
CA SER A 132 -7.13 8.15 -6.19
C SER A 132 -6.45 7.66 -4.91
N VAL A 133 -7.06 6.70 -4.21
CA VAL A 133 -6.51 6.08 -2.99
C VAL A 133 -5.18 5.38 -3.28
N ASN A 134 -5.10 4.60 -4.36
CA ASN A 134 -3.87 3.90 -4.72
C ASN A 134 -2.74 4.86 -5.11
N LEU A 135 -3.05 5.96 -5.82
CA LEU A 135 -2.06 6.98 -6.16
C LEU A 135 -1.49 7.65 -4.89
N LEU A 136 -2.36 8.02 -3.95
CA LEU A 136 -1.94 8.59 -2.67
C LEU A 136 -1.09 7.62 -1.85
N ARG A 137 -1.48 6.34 -1.78
CA ARG A 137 -0.67 5.29 -1.13
C ARG A 137 0.72 5.19 -1.76
N LEU A 138 0.79 5.18 -3.09
CA LEU A 138 2.06 5.11 -3.83
C LEU A 138 2.96 6.32 -3.50
N LEU A 139 2.41 7.53 -3.48
CA LEU A 139 3.15 8.74 -3.12
C LEU A 139 3.70 8.70 -1.69
N PHE A 140 2.90 8.23 -0.74
CA PHE A 140 3.35 8.07 0.64
C PHE A 140 4.44 7.00 0.76
N LEU A 141 4.27 5.83 0.15
CA LEU A 141 5.26 4.75 0.20
C LEU A 141 6.57 5.15 -0.50
N ALA A 142 6.51 5.86 -1.62
CA ALA A 142 7.69 6.40 -2.29
C ALA A 142 8.43 7.41 -1.40
N THR A 143 7.69 8.27 -0.69
CA THR A 143 8.26 9.23 0.27
C THR A 143 8.92 8.51 1.45
N ALA A 144 8.25 7.49 2.01
CA ALA A 144 8.80 6.65 3.07
C ALA A 144 10.08 5.93 2.62
N ALA A 145 10.06 5.30 1.44
CA ALA A 145 11.20 4.60 0.87
C ALA A 145 12.40 5.55 0.69
N ARG A 146 12.17 6.74 0.10
CA ARG A 146 13.22 7.76 -0.08
C ARG A 146 13.87 8.14 1.25
N HIS A 147 13.07 8.40 2.29
CA HIS A 147 13.61 8.75 3.60
C HIS A 147 14.32 7.58 4.26
N SER A 148 13.75 6.37 4.20
CA SER A 148 14.30 5.17 4.82
C SER A 148 15.65 4.79 4.21
N LEU A 149 15.73 4.74 2.87
CA LEU A 149 16.98 4.46 2.16
C LEU A 149 18.01 5.58 2.33
N GLY A 150 17.56 6.84 2.38
CA GLY A 150 18.43 7.97 2.67
C GLY A 150 19.03 7.96 4.08
N MET A 151 18.39 7.31 5.05
CA MET A 151 18.95 7.10 6.39
C MET A 151 20.09 6.08 6.36
N VAL A 152 19.96 5.03 5.55
CA VAL A 152 21.01 4.02 5.38
C VAL A 152 22.25 4.62 4.73
N CYS A 153 22.10 5.36 3.62
CA CYS A 153 23.26 5.86 2.86
C CYS A 153 24.08 6.95 3.58
N ARG A 154 23.63 7.43 4.75
CA ARG A 154 24.28 8.48 5.54
C ARG A 154 24.95 7.97 6.83
N GLY A 155 24.71 6.70 7.20
CA GLY A 155 25.28 6.05 8.39
C GLY A 155 26.51 5.24 8.04
#